data_AF-A0A930A7W8-F1
#
_entry.id   AF-A0A930A7W8-F1
#
_cell.length_a   1.000
_cell.length_b   1.000
_cell.length_c   1.000
_cell.angle_alpha   90.00
_cell.angle_beta   90.00
_cell.angle_gamma   90.00
#
_symmetry.space_group_name_H-M   'P 1'
#
loop_
_entity.id
_entity.type
_entity.pdbx_description
1 polymer ?
#
loop_
_entity_poly.entity_id
_entity_poly.type
_entity_poly.pdbx_seq_one_letter_code
_entity_poly.pdbx_strand_id
1 'polypeptide(L)'
;MARFIDKSEFINQNVNLAESRITSQYSTFLEQKPTFTTFYHVNTRRSTTDKGLKDIEGLIDSRSPIRYNKIYNFPLYGIEQIQLDLQEEDEGLNSSYDGNAVILPNTIYPLPDDYFYIDYLGRKALFRVTDVKYDTIKSNGYYNIAFTIKSVDEHDVDVLDTLVVEEYNCVFENIGTGDNCLIKSEDLQLMNRIRQIYENLKTGYLQKYLNAKYNALLYMVSSENIMYDYTISRFVNRNQIFYDKKTNNTVYVYEEERQVNNFEYENTIYDRVVHKDFDDWEELLAYFNVEPTFMMAEVSIFDYYRDRRIKYMQFFDYPLGPFNDSYYKYISKDFLHAIEYHDSTLLPPKDRPWEHFVFMYCTTDNVLSLTKWLDNIDRRRFPYSLETFVFIPLVLYSLRQLINQLTNDSKASSTTMDDHLLKKND
;
A
#
# COMPACT_ATOMS: atom_id res chain seq x y z
N MET A 1 19.09 -32.28 5.80
CA MET A 1 17.85 -31.89 6.50
C MET A 1 16.99 -31.13 5.50
N ALA A 2 15.88 -31.73 5.06
CA ALA A 2 14.96 -31.09 4.12
C ALA A 2 14.08 -30.09 4.88
N ARG A 3 14.18 -28.80 4.56
CA ARG A 3 13.23 -27.79 5.00
C ARG A 3 12.16 -27.70 3.91
N PHE A 4 10.98 -28.20 4.22
CA PHE A 4 9.77 -27.90 3.47
C PHE A 4 9.47 -26.41 3.71
N ILE A 5 9.71 -25.55 2.72
CA ILE A 5 8.95 -24.31 2.64
C ILE A 5 7.59 -24.76 2.16
N ASP A 6 6.64 -24.78 3.08
CA ASP A 6 5.41 -25.52 2.92
C ASP A 6 4.46 -24.69 2.06
N LYS A 7 4.23 -25.14 0.82
CA LYS A 7 3.14 -24.62 -0.02
C LYS A 7 1.82 -24.63 0.76
N SER A 8 1.66 -25.54 1.73
CA SER A 8 0.53 -25.56 2.65
C SER A 8 0.51 -24.34 3.58
N GLU A 9 1.65 -23.88 4.10
CA GLU A 9 1.73 -22.68 4.95
C GLU A 9 1.33 -21.43 4.18
N PHE A 10 1.75 -21.30 2.92
CA PHE A 10 1.31 -20.20 2.05
C PHE A 10 -0.21 -20.24 1.79
N ILE A 11 -0.77 -21.41 1.50
CA ILE A 11 -2.21 -21.57 1.28
C ILE A 11 -2.98 -21.27 2.58
N ASN A 12 -2.52 -21.80 3.72
CA ASN A 12 -3.13 -21.60 5.02
C ASN A 12 -3.11 -20.13 5.45
N GLN A 13 -2.01 -19.41 5.21
CA GLN A 13 -1.94 -17.96 5.45
C GLN A 13 -2.99 -17.19 4.63
N ASN A 14 -3.15 -17.52 3.34
CA ASN A 14 -4.15 -16.87 2.49
C ASN A 14 -5.59 -17.18 2.92
N VAL A 15 -5.85 -18.43 3.34
CA VAL A 15 -7.14 -18.84 3.88
C VAL A 15 -7.44 -18.11 5.19
N ASN A 16 -6.48 -18.03 6.12
CA ASN A 16 -6.63 -17.32 7.39
C ASN A 16 -6.88 -15.81 7.18
N LEU A 17 -6.17 -15.19 6.22
CA LEU A 17 -6.41 -13.79 5.84
C LEU A 17 -7.82 -13.58 5.27
N ALA A 18 -8.30 -14.50 4.43
CA ALA A 18 -9.66 -14.46 3.90
C ALA A 18 -10.72 -14.63 5.00
N GLU A 19 -10.52 -15.59 5.90
CA GLU A 19 -11.43 -15.87 7.02
C GLU A 19 -11.51 -14.68 7.99
N SER A 20 -10.38 -14.07 8.35
CA SER A 20 -10.34 -12.91 9.25
C SER A 20 -11.17 -11.71 8.76
N ARG A 21 -11.24 -11.50 7.44
CA ARG A 21 -12.08 -10.45 6.82
C ARG A 21 -13.56 -10.77 6.94
N ILE A 22 -13.93 -12.03 6.69
CA ILE A 22 -15.31 -12.51 6.72
C ILE A 22 -15.86 -12.55 8.15
N THR A 23 -15.01 -12.89 9.14
CA THR A 23 -15.39 -12.96 10.56
C THR A 23 -15.39 -11.62 11.28
N SER A 24 -15.04 -10.52 10.62
CA SER A 24 -15.07 -9.20 11.26
C SER A 24 -16.49 -8.89 11.74
N GLN A 25 -16.60 -8.30 12.94
CA GLN A 25 -17.85 -8.02 13.66
C GLN A 25 -18.78 -7.00 12.93
N TYR A 26 -18.39 -6.59 11.72
CA TYR A 26 -19.11 -5.78 10.72
C TYR A 26 -20.33 -6.47 10.13
N SER A 27 -20.36 -7.79 10.17
CA SER A 27 -21.45 -8.62 9.65
C SER A 27 -22.84 -8.22 10.16
N THR A 28 -22.94 -7.60 11.35
CA THR A 28 -24.24 -7.15 11.91
C THR A 28 -24.71 -5.80 11.36
N PHE A 29 -23.80 -4.90 10.96
CA PHE A 29 -24.16 -3.60 10.36
C PHE A 29 -24.16 -3.64 8.83
N LEU A 30 -23.63 -4.70 8.22
CA LEU A 30 -23.70 -4.99 6.79
C LEU A 30 -25.15 -5.14 6.26
N GLU A 31 -26.14 -5.35 7.13
CA GLU A 31 -27.56 -5.40 6.72
C GLU A 31 -28.11 -4.00 6.36
N GLN A 32 -27.54 -2.92 6.90
CA GLN A 32 -27.91 -1.55 6.54
C GLN A 32 -26.91 -0.97 5.53
N LYS A 33 -27.42 -0.34 4.47
CA LYS A 33 -26.57 0.31 3.46
C LYS A 33 -25.94 1.58 4.08
N PRO A 34 -24.60 1.72 4.07
CA PRO A 34 -23.97 2.95 4.51
C PRO A 34 -24.23 4.09 3.53
N THR A 35 -24.48 5.29 4.06
CA THR A 35 -24.49 6.54 3.31
C THR A 35 -23.11 7.18 3.43
N PHE A 36 -22.37 7.25 2.33
CA PHE A 36 -21.05 7.89 2.31
C PHE A 36 -21.20 9.41 2.28
N THR A 37 -20.52 10.08 3.20
CA THR A 37 -20.60 11.52 3.41
C THR A 37 -19.20 12.15 3.44
N THR A 38 -19.14 13.47 3.27
CA THR A 38 -17.96 14.25 3.65
C THR A 38 -18.23 14.88 5.00
N PHE A 39 -17.41 14.52 5.98
CA PHE A 39 -17.59 14.89 7.38
C PHE A 39 -16.55 15.95 7.78
N TYR A 40 -16.97 16.97 8.52
CA TYR A 40 -16.16 18.04 9.06
C TYR A 40 -16.18 17.90 10.57
N HIS A 41 -15.11 17.33 11.11
CA HIS A 41 -14.97 17.10 12.53
C HIS A 41 -14.23 18.28 13.19
N VAL A 42 -14.75 18.81 14.30
CA VAL A 42 -14.14 19.94 15.01
C VAL A 42 -12.75 19.57 15.54
N ASN A 43 -11.74 20.34 15.14
CA ASN A 43 -10.38 20.21 15.66
C ASN A 43 -10.23 21.05 16.95
N THR A 44 -10.40 20.39 18.09
CA THR A 44 -10.37 21.03 19.42
C THR A 44 -9.02 21.67 19.80
N ARG A 45 -7.91 21.31 19.15
CA ARG A 45 -6.58 21.87 19.43
C ARG A 45 -6.29 23.16 18.69
N ARG A 46 -6.76 23.24 17.44
CA ARG A 46 -6.56 24.39 16.57
C ARG A 46 -7.67 25.41 16.71
N SER A 47 -8.81 24.99 17.27
CA SER A 47 -9.89 25.89 17.65
C SER A 47 -9.55 26.61 18.95
N THR A 48 -9.77 27.93 19.00
CA THR A 48 -9.44 28.77 20.16
C THR A 48 -10.60 28.96 21.14
N THR A 49 -11.66 28.16 20.99
CA THR A 49 -12.89 28.30 21.76
C THR A 49 -12.76 27.61 23.12
N ASP A 50 -12.62 28.43 24.16
CA ASP A 50 -12.73 27.99 25.54
C ASP A 50 -14.21 27.69 25.86
N LYS A 51 -14.51 26.50 26.40
CA LYS A 51 -15.88 25.99 26.62
C LYS A 51 -16.73 26.87 27.57
N GLY A 52 -16.15 27.90 28.18
CA GLY A 52 -16.80 28.84 29.09
C GLY A 52 -17.43 30.08 28.46
N LEU A 53 -17.13 30.42 27.21
CA LEU A 53 -17.67 31.62 26.54
C LEU A 53 -18.72 31.23 25.51
N LYS A 54 -20.00 31.37 25.88
CA LYS A 54 -21.19 31.01 25.09
C LYS A 54 -21.45 31.90 23.86
N ASP A 55 -20.58 32.86 23.56
CA ASP A 55 -20.77 33.79 22.45
C ASP A 55 -19.67 33.60 21.41
N ILE A 56 -19.86 32.61 20.54
CA ILE A 56 -19.18 32.58 19.25
C ILE A 56 -20.13 33.27 18.26
N GLU A 57 -19.85 34.53 17.94
CA GLU A 57 -20.50 35.21 16.82
C GLU A 57 -20.07 34.51 15.51
N GLY A 58 -21.02 33.81 14.87
CA GLY A 58 -20.83 33.14 13.58
C GLY A 58 -20.11 31.78 13.65
N LEU A 59 -20.86 30.70 13.83
CA LEU A 59 -20.32 29.33 13.73
C LEU A 59 -19.73 29.00 12.34
N ILE A 60 -20.29 29.62 11.28
CA ILE A 60 -19.85 29.49 9.88
C ILE A 60 -19.58 30.91 9.35
N ASP A 61 -18.40 31.45 9.67
CA ASP A 61 -17.86 32.64 9.03
C ASP A 61 -16.37 32.39 8.77
N SER A 62 -15.83 33.02 7.74
CA SER A 62 -14.39 33.10 7.44
C SER A 62 -13.51 33.47 8.63
N ARG A 63 -14.07 34.15 9.64
CA ARG A 63 -13.40 34.56 10.89
C ARG A 63 -13.72 33.67 12.09
N SER A 64 -14.51 32.61 11.90
CA SER A 64 -14.86 31.68 12.97
C SER A 64 -13.58 31.18 13.66
N PRO A 65 -13.52 31.13 15.00
CA PRO A 65 -12.38 30.56 15.73
C PRO A 65 -12.34 29.03 15.66
N ILE A 66 -13.39 28.39 15.15
CA ILE A 66 -13.48 26.94 15.02
C ILE A 66 -12.72 26.50 13.76
N ARG A 67 -12.00 25.39 13.89
CA ARG A 67 -11.25 24.75 12.80
C ARG A 67 -11.70 23.32 12.66
N TYR A 68 -11.72 22.80 11.43
CA TYR A 68 -12.23 21.46 11.13
C TYR A 68 -11.16 20.57 10.51
N ASN A 69 -11.30 19.26 10.74
CA ASN A 69 -10.65 18.22 9.96
C ASN A 69 -11.69 17.64 9.00
N LYS A 70 -11.38 17.64 7.71
CA LYS A 70 -12.28 17.15 6.67
C LYS A 70 -12.01 15.67 6.41
N ILE A 71 -13.06 14.86 6.40
CA ILE A 71 -12.99 13.41 6.23
C ILE A 71 -13.85 13.03 5.03
N TYR A 72 -13.22 12.56 3.97
CA TYR A 72 -13.88 12.06 2.77
C TYR A 72 -14.33 10.60 2.95
N ASN A 73 -15.43 10.23 2.27
CA ASN A 73 -15.98 8.87 2.23
C ASN A 73 -16.33 8.28 3.60
N PHE A 74 -16.81 9.11 4.53
CA PHE A 74 -17.17 8.69 5.87
C PHE A 74 -18.54 8.00 5.87
N PRO A 75 -18.65 6.74 6.33
CA PRO A 75 -19.93 6.01 6.31
C PRO A 75 -20.79 6.37 7.51
N LEU A 76 -22.00 6.84 7.25
CA LEU A 76 -23.07 7.01 8.24
C LEU A 76 -24.15 5.95 8.01
N TYR A 77 -24.67 5.37 9.09
CA TYR A 77 -25.73 4.35 9.06
C TYR A 77 -27.04 4.90 9.64
N GLY A 78 -28.17 4.30 9.27
CA GLY A 78 -29.48 4.65 9.84
C GLY A 78 -30.08 5.97 9.35
N ILE A 79 -29.48 6.61 8.33
CA ILE A 79 -30.08 7.80 7.70
C ILE A 79 -31.30 7.35 6.89
N GLU A 80 -32.48 7.77 7.32
CA GLU A 80 -33.72 7.57 6.59
C GLU A 80 -33.77 8.42 5.31
N GLN A 81 -34.73 8.15 4.43
CA GLN A 81 -34.91 8.95 3.22
C GLN A 81 -35.17 10.41 3.62
N ILE A 82 -34.29 11.32 3.18
CA ILE A 82 -34.41 12.75 3.47
C ILE A 82 -35.63 13.28 2.73
N GLN A 83 -36.68 13.62 3.48
CA GLN A 83 -37.87 14.33 3.00
C GLN A 83 -37.83 15.71 3.64
N LEU A 84 -37.63 16.75 2.82
CA LEU A 84 -37.58 18.11 3.30
C LEU A 84 -39.01 18.59 3.58
N ASP A 85 -39.29 18.90 4.84
CA ASP A 85 -40.52 19.56 5.22
C ASP A 85 -40.38 21.05 4.93
N LEU A 86 -41.06 21.49 3.88
CA LEU A 86 -41.16 22.89 3.49
C LEU A 86 -42.21 23.56 4.38
N GLN A 87 -41.75 24.42 5.28
CA GLN A 87 -42.61 25.26 6.11
C GLN A 87 -42.57 26.69 5.57
N GLU A 88 -43.73 27.26 5.28
CA GLU A 88 -43.84 28.70 5.00
C GLU A 88 -43.87 29.45 6.33
N GLU A 89 -42.82 30.21 6.61
CA GLU A 89 -42.74 31.15 7.73
C GLU A 89 -42.84 32.60 7.21
N ASP A 90 -43.05 33.57 8.11
CA ASP A 90 -43.26 34.99 7.77
C ASP A 90 -42.07 35.63 7.01
N GLU A 91 -40.88 35.01 7.03
CA GLU A 91 -39.68 35.43 6.30
C GLU A 91 -39.40 34.62 5.02
N GLY A 92 -40.21 33.61 4.69
CA GLY A 92 -40.09 32.80 3.47
C GLY A 92 -40.27 31.30 3.66
N LEU A 93 -39.89 30.53 2.63
CA LEU A 93 -39.94 29.06 2.63
C LEU A 93 -38.70 28.50 3.33
N ASN A 94 -38.88 27.89 4.50
CA ASN A 94 -37.83 27.27 5.29
C ASN A 94 -37.90 25.75 5.15
N SER A 95 -36.77 25.10 4.84
CA SER A 95 -36.68 23.64 4.77
C SER A 95 -36.11 23.11 6.07
N SER A 96 -36.88 22.33 6.81
CA SER A 96 -36.42 21.66 8.04
C SER A 96 -36.30 20.16 7.81
N TYR A 97 -35.27 19.56 8.39
CA TYR A 97 -35.09 18.12 8.42
C TYR A 97 -34.24 17.78 9.64
N ASP A 98 -34.80 16.95 10.52
CA ASP A 98 -34.10 16.38 11.65
C ASP A 98 -33.99 14.87 11.45
N GLY A 99 -32.80 14.33 11.71
CA GLY A 99 -32.51 12.93 11.51
C GLY A 99 -31.61 12.37 12.59
N ASN A 100 -31.52 11.05 12.65
CA ASN A 100 -30.54 10.34 13.46
C ASN A 100 -29.64 9.52 12.56
N ALA A 101 -28.37 9.40 12.93
CA ALA A 101 -27.42 8.52 12.27
C ALA A 101 -26.58 7.78 13.30
N VAL A 102 -26.01 6.66 12.86
CA VAL A 102 -25.11 5.83 13.66
C VAL A 102 -23.71 5.92 13.07
N ILE A 103 -22.75 6.22 13.94
CA ILE A 103 -21.32 6.17 13.66
C ILE A 103 -20.73 4.95 14.36
N LEU A 104 -19.96 4.19 13.59
CA LEU A 104 -19.33 2.97 14.08
C LEU A 104 -18.18 3.25 15.06
N PRO A 105 -17.94 2.36 16.03
CA PRO A 105 -16.78 2.45 16.92
C PRO A 105 -15.46 2.52 16.15
N ASN A 106 -14.44 3.06 16.82
CA ASN A 106 -13.06 3.12 16.29
C ASN A 106 -12.93 3.91 14.98
N THR A 107 -13.77 4.95 14.82
CA THR A 107 -13.71 5.88 13.68
C THR A 107 -13.39 7.30 14.13
N ILE A 108 -14.36 7.99 14.72
CA ILE A 108 -14.22 9.32 15.35
C ILE A 108 -15.07 9.37 16.63
N TYR A 109 -14.74 10.29 17.53
CA TYR A 109 -15.65 10.72 18.59
C TYR A 109 -16.44 11.94 18.08
N PRO A 110 -17.68 11.78 17.60
CA PRO A 110 -18.44 12.90 17.08
C PRO A 110 -18.70 13.94 18.18
N LEU A 111 -18.68 15.21 17.80
CA LEU A 111 -18.95 16.35 18.68
C LEU A 111 -20.23 17.06 18.21
N PRO A 112 -20.99 17.67 19.14
CA PRO A 112 -21.93 18.70 18.76
C PRO A 112 -21.20 19.78 17.95
N ASP A 113 -21.86 20.29 16.91
CA ASP A 113 -21.32 21.25 15.94
C ASP A 113 -20.31 20.67 14.94
N ASP A 114 -20.17 19.35 14.88
CA ASP A 114 -19.65 18.69 13.69
C ASP A 114 -20.63 18.91 12.52
N TYR A 115 -20.08 19.04 11.32
CA TYR A 115 -20.87 19.18 10.10
C TYR A 115 -20.64 18.01 9.17
N PHE A 116 -21.60 17.68 8.33
CA PHE A 116 -21.38 16.79 7.20
C PHE A 116 -22.29 17.19 6.06
N TYR A 117 -21.87 16.88 4.83
CA TYR A 117 -22.77 17.02 3.69
C TYR A 117 -22.94 15.70 2.94
N ILE A 118 -24.11 15.58 2.32
CA ILE A 118 -24.45 14.52 1.39
C ILE A 118 -24.59 15.17 0.01
N ASP A 119 -23.92 14.60 -0.99
CA ASP A 119 -24.09 14.99 -2.38
C ASP A 119 -25.30 14.24 -2.95
N TYR A 120 -26.34 14.98 -3.34
CA TYR A 120 -27.52 14.44 -3.99
C TYR A 120 -27.80 15.19 -5.29
N LEU A 121 -27.64 14.49 -6.42
CA LEU A 121 -27.86 15.04 -7.76
C LEU A 121 -27.03 16.32 -8.05
N GLY A 122 -25.82 16.41 -7.49
CA GLY A 122 -24.92 17.54 -7.70
C GLY A 122 -25.23 18.76 -6.82
N ARG A 123 -26.10 18.62 -5.82
CA ARG A 123 -26.31 19.62 -4.77
C ARG A 123 -25.83 19.07 -3.43
N LYS A 124 -25.17 19.92 -2.66
CA LYS A 124 -24.65 19.57 -1.33
C LYS A 124 -25.66 20.03 -0.28
N ALA A 125 -26.26 19.08 0.44
CA ALA A 125 -27.06 19.39 1.62
C ALA A 125 -26.17 19.30 2.86
N LEU A 126 -26.01 20.41 3.57
CA LEU A 126 -25.18 20.53 4.77
C LEU A 126 -26.03 20.28 6.02
N PHE A 127 -25.56 19.36 6.85
CA PHE A 127 -26.17 18.98 8.12
C PHE A 127 -25.23 19.32 9.27
N ARG A 128 -25.82 19.71 10.41
CA ARG A 128 -25.12 19.97 11.67
C ARG A 128 -25.50 18.92 12.70
N VAL A 129 -24.53 18.35 13.38
CA VAL A 129 -24.73 17.47 14.52
C VAL A 129 -25.16 18.30 15.73
N THR A 130 -26.31 17.97 16.29
CA THR A 130 -26.93 18.69 17.41
C THR A 130 -26.71 17.99 18.75
N ASP A 131 -26.76 16.65 18.76
CA ASP A 131 -26.59 15.84 19.97
C ASP A 131 -25.86 14.53 19.67
N VAL A 132 -25.13 14.02 20.66
CA VAL A 132 -24.32 12.80 20.54
C VAL A 132 -24.57 11.92 21.76
N LYS A 133 -25.04 10.69 21.53
CA LYS A 133 -25.28 9.68 22.56
C LYS A 133 -24.42 8.45 22.31
N TYR A 134 -23.72 8.00 23.34
CA TYR A 134 -22.93 6.78 23.29
C TYR A 134 -23.72 5.60 23.87
N ASP A 135 -23.89 4.54 23.08
CA ASP A 135 -24.59 3.32 23.52
C ASP A 135 -23.56 2.24 23.90
N THR A 136 -23.61 1.78 25.16
CA THR A 136 -22.63 0.86 25.78
C THR A 136 -23.15 -0.57 25.93
N ILE A 137 -24.35 -0.88 25.42
CA ILE A 137 -25.02 -2.16 25.74
C ILE A 137 -24.30 -3.38 25.11
N LYS A 138 -23.43 -3.20 24.11
CA LYS A 138 -22.59 -4.27 23.51
C LYS A 138 -21.11 -4.00 23.70
N SER A 139 -20.30 -5.06 23.66
CA SER A 139 -18.85 -5.07 23.89
C SER A 139 -18.03 -4.13 22.98
N ASN A 140 -18.62 -3.59 21.91
CA ASN A 140 -18.11 -2.46 21.13
C ASN A 140 -19.27 -1.45 20.95
N GLY A 141 -19.25 -0.34 21.70
CA GLY A 141 -20.30 0.69 21.67
C GLY A 141 -20.26 1.55 20.40
N TYR A 142 -21.40 2.04 19.94
CA TYR A 142 -21.53 2.94 18.78
C TYR A 142 -22.06 4.31 19.21
N TYR A 143 -21.89 5.32 18.34
CA TYR A 143 -22.39 6.67 18.58
C TYR A 143 -23.68 6.88 17.79
N ASN A 144 -24.75 7.26 18.48
CA ASN A 144 -25.95 7.79 17.87
C ASN A 144 -25.83 9.31 17.83
N ILE A 145 -25.87 9.89 16.64
CA ILE A 145 -25.88 11.33 16.44
C ILE A 145 -27.28 11.78 16.04
N ALA A 146 -27.75 12.87 16.62
CA ALA A 146 -28.89 13.63 16.10
C ALA A 146 -28.34 14.77 15.25
N PHE A 147 -28.98 15.06 14.13
CA PHE A 147 -28.54 16.12 13.22
C PHE A 147 -29.72 16.86 12.62
N THR A 148 -29.47 18.11 12.22
CA THR A 148 -30.46 18.97 11.57
C THR A 148 -29.88 19.54 10.28
N ILE A 149 -30.72 19.76 9.26
CA ILE A 149 -30.28 20.45 8.05
C ILE A 149 -29.95 21.92 8.36
N LYS A 150 -28.75 22.35 7.99
CA LYS A 150 -28.29 23.71 8.20
C LYS A 150 -28.49 24.57 6.96
N SER A 151 -28.14 24.03 5.80
CA SER A 151 -28.17 24.76 4.53
C SER A 151 -28.17 23.79 3.36
N VAL A 152 -28.68 24.24 2.21
CA VAL A 152 -28.58 23.57 0.91
C VAL A 152 -27.77 24.42 -0.07
N ASP A 153 -27.22 25.55 0.40
CA ASP A 153 -26.37 26.42 -0.39
C ASP A 153 -24.94 25.88 -0.41
N GLU A 154 -24.34 25.87 -1.60
CA GLU A 154 -22.94 25.48 -1.79
C GLU A 154 -21.99 26.48 -1.12
N HIS A 155 -22.40 27.74 -0.99
CA HIS A 155 -21.57 28.78 -0.38
C HIS A 155 -21.16 28.44 1.05
N ASP A 156 -22.05 27.86 1.86
CA ASP A 156 -21.75 27.50 3.25
C ASP A 156 -20.72 26.36 3.33
N VAL A 157 -20.73 25.46 2.36
CA VAL A 157 -19.71 24.40 2.24
C VAL A 157 -18.36 25.00 1.86
N ASP A 158 -18.35 25.96 0.94
CA ASP A 158 -17.12 26.64 0.53
C ASP A 158 -16.50 27.43 1.69
N VAL A 159 -17.32 28.08 2.53
CA VAL A 159 -16.85 28.75 3.75
C VAL A 159 -16.25 27.73 4.73
N LEU A 160 -16.90 26.58 4.95
CA LEU A 160 -16.35 25.52 5.80
C LEU A 160 -15.01 25.00 5.28
N ASP A 161 -14.86 24.87 3.96
CA ASP A 161 -13.61 24.43 3.34
C ASP A 161 -12.45 25.40 3.62
N THR A 162 -12.71 26.70 3.80
CA THR A 162 -11.65 27.66 4.22
C THR A 162 -11.18 27.47 5.67
N LEU A 163 -11.97 26.77 6.50
CA LEU A 163 -11.68 26.52 7.92
C LEU A 163 -11.03 25.15 8.16
N VAL A 164 -10.79 24.38 7.11
CA VAL A 164 -10.17 23.05 7.16
C VAL A 164 -8.66 23.17 7.44
N VAL A 165 -8.17 22.37 8.37
CA VAL A 165 -6.73 22.30 8.73
C VAL A 165 -6.06 21.07 8.13
N GLU A 166 -6.74 19.92 8.20
CA GLU A 166 -6.23 18.65 7.70
C GLU A 166 -7.33 17.89 6.97
N GLU A 167 -6.92 17.14 5.95
CA GLU A 167 -7.81 16.30 5.16
C GLU A 167 -7.48 14.82 5.32
N TYR A 168 -8.52 14.02 5.50
CA TYR A 168 -8.46 12.59 5.70
C TYR A 168 -9.42 11.88 4.74
N ASN A 169 -9.10 10.63 4.42
CA ASN A 169 -9.96 9.72 3.69
C ASN A 169 -10.27 8.53 4.59
N CYS A 170 -11.56 8.19 4.69
CA CYS A 170 -12.00 6.99 5.39
C CYS A 170 -11.88 5.77 4.48
N VAL A 171 -11.08 4.78 4.87
CA VAL A 171 -10.98 3.47 4.21
C VAL A 171 -12.00 2.54 4.84
N PHE A 172 -13.15 2.38 4.17
CA PHE A 172 -14.27 1.57 4.64
C PHE A 172 -13.87 0.14 5.02
N GLU A 173 -12.99 -0.48 4.24
CA GLU A 173 -12.50 -1.86 4.46
C GLU A 173 -11.74 -2.03 5.79
N ASN A 174 -11.18 -0.95 6.33
CA ASN A 174 -10.39 -1.00 7.55
C ASN A 174 -11.25 -0.78 8.80
N ILE A 175 -12.50 -0.31 8.66
CA ILE A 175 -13.34 0.00 9.82
C ILE A 175 -13.56 -1.29 10.61
N GLY A 176 -13.25 -1.23 11.90
CA GLY A 176 -13.24 -2.30 12.92
C GLY A 176 -12.56 -3.62 12.52
N THR A 177 -11.59 -3.49 11.62
CA THR A 177 -10.34 -4.23 11.75
C THR A 177 -9.46 -3.53 12.81
N GLY A 178 -8.32 -4.12 13.18
CA GLY A 178 -7.30 -3.42 13.97
C GLY A 178 -6.49 -2.40 13.17
N ASP A 179 -6.83 -2.16 11.90
CA ASP A 179 -6.17 -1.20 11.03
C ASP A 179 -6.88 0.16 11.05
N ASN A 180 -6.14 1.23 10.77
CA ASN A 180 -6.69 2.57 10.75
C ASN A 180 -7.69 2.77 9.63
N CYS A 181 -8.86 3.29 9.99
CA CYS A 181 -9.84 3.72 9.00
C CYS A 181 -9.56 5.13 8.45
N LEU A 182 -8.96 6.05 9.21
CA LEU A 182 -8.68 7.41 8.76
C LEU A 182 -7.21 7.56 8.34
N ILE A 183 -7.00 7.92 7.08
CA ILE A 183 -5.67 8.13 6.50
C ILE A 183 -5.62 9.54 5.90
N LYS A 184 -4.52 10.28 6.12
CA LYS A 184 -4.36 11.62 5.50
C LYS A 184 -4.48 11.53 3.99
N SER A 185 -5.15 12.51 3.38
CA SER A 185 -5.37 12.53 1.93
C SER A 185 -4.07 12.48 1.13
N GLU A 186 -3.04 13.21 1.57
CA GLU A 186 -1.71 13.22 0.93
C GLU A 186 -1.05 11.83 0.96
N ASP A 187 -1.08 11.17 2.11
CA ASP A 187 -0.53 9.83 2.29
C ASP A 187 -1.31 8.80 1.44
N LEU A 188 -2.63 8.91 1.39
CA LEU A 188 -3.47 8.03 0.58
C LEU A 188 -3.23 8.22 -0.92
N GLN A 189 -3.07 9.46 -1.38
CA GLN A 189 -2.70 9.75 -2.77
C GLN A 189 -1.33 9.16 -3.12
N LEU A 190 -0.35 9.33 -2.23
CA LEU A 190 0.98 8.74 -2.39
C LEU A 190 0.93 7.20 -2.41
N MET A 191 0.20 6.58 -1.49
CA MET A 191 0.01 5.12 -1.47
C MET A 191 -0.63 4.61 -2.75
N ASN A 192 -1.66 5.30 -3.27
CA ASN A 192 -2.30 4.93 -4.53
C ASN A 192 -1.36 5.08 -5.72
N ARG A 193 -0.55 6.14 -5.74
CA ARG A 193 0.50 6.33 -6.74
C ARG A 193 1.52 5.19 -6.71
N ILE A 194 2.03 4.82 -5.54
CA ILE A 194 3.00 3.73 -5.39
C ILE A 194 2.38 2.40 -5.84
N ARG A 195 1.12 2.12 -5.48
CA ARG A 195 0.38 0.94 -5.94
C ARG A 195 0.25 0.91 -7.46
N GLN A 196 -0.03 2.03 -8.10
CA GLN A 196 -0.12 2.11 -9.56
C GLN A 196 1.22 1.80 -10.22
N ILE A 197 2.32 2.37 -9.72
CA ILE A 197 3.68 2.07 -10.19
C ILE A 197 3.99 0.58 -10.02
N TYR A 198 3.68 0.02 -8.85
CA TYR A 198 3.87 -1.39 -8.54
C TYR A 198 3.13 -2.29 -9.53
N GLU A 199 1.84 -2.05 -9.77
CA GLU A 199 1.03 -2.85 -10.67
C GLU A 199 1.48 -2.74 -12.13
N ASN A 200 1.90 -1.55 -12.56
CA ASN A 200 2.46 -1.33 -13.89
C ASN A 200 3.77 -2.12 -14.10
N LEU A 201 4.69 -2.02 -13.14
CA LEU A 201 5.97 -2.75 -13.18
C LEU A 201 5.76 -4.25 -13.09
N LYS A 202 4.89 -4.73 -12.19
CA LYS A 202 4.53 -6.15 -12.05
C LYS A 202 3.96 -6.71 -13.34
N THR A 203 2.93 -6.06 -13.88
CA THR A 203 2.26 -6.50 -15.11
C THR A 203 3.24 -6.55 -16.28
N GLY A 204 4.03 -5.48 -16.43
CA GLY A 204 5.05 -5.43 -17.47
C GLY A 204 6.11 -6.52 -17.31
N TYR A 205 6.62 -6.74 -16.10
CA TYR A 205 7.64 -7.74 -15.83
C TYR A 205 7.14 -9.15 -16.20
N LEU A 206 5.94 -9.50 -15.76
CA LEU A 206 5.32 -10.77 -16.10
C LEU A 206 5.10 -10.91 -17.61
N GLN A 207 4.62 -9.88 -18.30
CA GLN A 207 4.45 -9.92 -19.76
C GLN A 207 5.75 -10.18 -20.53
N LYS A 208 6.89 -9.68 -20.02
CA LYS A 208 8.19 -9.86 -20.68
C LYS A 208 8.86 -11.18 -20.35
N TYR A 209 8.84 -11.58 -19.09
CA TYR A 209 9.71 -12.65 -18.59
C TYR A 209 8.97 -13.92 -18.17
N LEU A 210 7.66 -13.85 -17.87
CA LEU A 210 6.92 -15.06 -17.51
C LEU A 210 6.64 -15.89 -18.76
N ASN A 211 7.20 -17.09 -18.79
CA ASN A 211 6.85 -18.08 -19.80
C ASN A 211 5.71 -18.97 -19.30
N ALA A 212 4.52 -18.81 -19.87
CA ALA A 212 3.33 -19.56 -19.47
C ALA A 212 3.45 -21.08 -19.65
N LYS A 213 4.28 -21.56 -20.59
CA LYS A 213 4.49 -23.01 -20.81
C LYS A 213 5.18 -23.67 -19.61
N TYR A 214 6.17 -23.00 -19.05
CA TYR A 214 6.97 -23.51 -17.93
C TYR A 214 6.55 -22.93 -16.58
N ASN A 215 5.66 -21.93 -16.59
CA ASN A 215 5.35 -21.09 -15.44
C ASN A 215 6.62 -20.55 -14.74
N ALA A 216 7.64 -20.19 -15.53
CA ALA A 216 8.96 -19.80 -15.06
C ALA A 216 9.35 -18.43 -15.60
N LEU A 217 10.16 -17.70 -14.83
CA LEU A 217 10.77 -16.44 -15.27
C LEU A 217 12.00 -16.75 -16.12
N LEU A 218 11.96 -16.35 -17.39
CA LEU A 218 12.99 -16.66 -18.38
C LEU A 218 13.49 -15.40 -19.09
N TYR A 219 14.80 -15.31 -19.26
CA TYR A 219 15.44 -14.25 -20.02
C TYR A 219 16.11 -14.81 -21.28
N MET A 220 15.65 -14.38 -22.45
CA MET A 220 16.20 -14.77 -23.74
C MET A 220 17.46 -13.95 -24.02
N VAL A 221 18.60 -14.62 -23.95
CA VAL A 221 19.92 -14.05 -24.23
C VAL A 221 20.18 -14.10 -25.74
N SER A 222 19.81 -15.21 -26.37
CA SER A 222 19.80 -15.40 -27.82
C SER A 222 18.72 -16.42 -28.23
N SER A 223 18.55 -16.67 -29.52
CA SER A 223 17.58 -17.66 -30.02
C SER A 223 17.82 -19.07 -29.48
N GLU A 224 19.08 -19.40 -29.19
CA GLU A 224 19.52 -20.72 -28.70
C GLU A 224 19.77 -20.75 -27.19
N ASN A 225 19.82 -19.59 -26.53
CA ASN A 225 20.16 -19.47 -25.12
C ASN A 225 19.08 -18.69 -24.38
N ILE A 226 18.31 -19.41 -23.55
CA ILE A 226 17.31 -18.86 -22.64
C ILE A 226 17.82 -19.12 -21.23
N MET A 227 17.97 -18.05 -20.46
CA MET A 227 18.42 -18.09 -19.08
C MET A 227 17.25 -18.33 -18.14
N TYR A 228 17.41 -19.31 -17.25
CA TYR A 228 16.57 -19.50 -16.07
C TYR A 228 17.40 -19.25 -14.81
N ASP A 229 16.90 -18.39 -13.94
CA ASP A 229 17.52 -18.08 -12.67
C ASP A 229 16.60 -18.49 -11.52
N TYR A 230 17.05 -19.51 -10.77
CA TYR A 230 16.30 -20.05 -9.64
C TYR A 230 16.26 -19.07 -8.46
N THR A 231 17.27 -18.21 -8.32
CA THR A 231 17.37 -17.26 -7.19
C THR A 231 16.32 -16.17 -7.28
N ILE A 232 16.01 -15.71 -8.50
CA ILE A 232 14.89 -14.80 -8.77
C ILE A 232 13.57 -15.44 -8.41
N SER A 233 13.36 -16.68 -8.86
CA SER A 233 12.11 -17.42 -8.63
C SER A 233 11.89 -17.61 -7.13
N ARG A 234 12.94 -17.99 -6.39
CA ARG A 234 12.95 -18.05 -4.92
C ARG A 234 12.62 -16.72 -4.29
N PHE A 235 13.30 -15.64 -4.68
CA PHE A 235 13.10 -14.31 -4.11
C PHE A 235 11.66 -13.84 -4.28
N VAL A 236 11.11 -14.00 -5.48
CA VAL A 236 9.73 -13.66 -5.82
C VAL A 236 8.74 -14.44 -4.96
N ASN A 237 8.94 -15.76 -4.86
CA ASN A 237 8.04 -16.65 -4.11
C ASN A 237 8.13 -16.39 -2.60
N ARG A 238 9.34 -16.33 -2.02
CA ARG A 238 9.56 -16.09 -0.58
C ARG A 238 9.02 -14.74 -0.11
N ASN A 239 9.25 -13.69 -0.90
CA ASN A 239 8.78 -12.35 -0.58
C ASN A 239 7.37 -12.05 -1.11
N GLN A 240 6.69 -13.06 -1.67
CA GLN A 240 5.33 -12.98 -2.21
C GLN A 240 5.13 -11.77 -3.15
N ILE A 241 6.10 -11.48 -4.01
CA ILE A 241 6.14 -10.24 -4.83
C ILE A 241 4.90 -10.13 -5.74
N PHE A 242 4.30 -11.24 -6.17
CA PHE A 242 3.12 -11.21 -7.02
C PHE A 242 1.80 -11.40 -6.28
N TYR A 243 1.81 -11.42 -4.95
CA TYR A 243 0.59 -11.54 -4.14
C TYR A 243 -0.17 -10.22 -4.04
N ASP A 244 -1.43 -10.24 -4.46
CA ASP A 244 -2.37 -9.14 -4.31
C ASP A 244 -3.26 -9.34 -3.08
N LYS A 245 -3.11 -8.43 -2.11
CA LYS A 245 -3.90 -8.42 -0.87
C LYS A 245 -5.40 -8.17 -1.11
N LYS A 246 -5.81 -7.52 -2.20
CA LYS A 246 -7.22 -7.22 -2.45
C LYS A 246 -7.97 -8.43 -2.98
N THR A 247 -7.39 -9.09 -3.98
CA THR A 247 -8.01 -10.23 -4.66
C THR A 247 -7.63 -11.59 -4.05
N ASN A 248 -6.68 -11.61 -3.11
CA ASN A 248 -6.04 -12.82 -2.59
C ASN A 248 -5.42 -13.72 -3.67
N ASN A 249 -5.19 -13.18 -4.87
CA ASN A 249 -4.57 -13.89 -5.97
C ASN A 249 -3.05 -13.72 -5.94
N THR A 250 -2.33 -14.74 -6.40
CA THR A 250 -0.88 -14.66 -6.60
C THR A 250 -0.46 -15.40 -7.87
N VAL A 251 0.65 -14.97 -8.45
CA VAL A 251 1.38 -15.76 -9.44
C VAL A 251 2.54 -16.44 -8.71
N TYR A 252 2.42 -17.75 -8.52
CA TYR A 252 3.51 -18.56 -8.00
C TYR A 252 4.36 -19.06 -9.17
N VAL A 253 5.64 -18.72 -9.21
CA VAL A 253 6.55 -19.09 -10.31
C VAL A 253 7.29 -20.38 -9.98
N TYR A 254 7.63 -21.16 -11.00
CA TYR A 254 8.38 -22.40 -10.87
C TYR A 254 9.77 -22.13 -10.26
N GLU A 255 10.03 -22.73 -9.11
CA GLU A 255 11.34 -22.76 -8.44
C GLU A 255 11.92 -24.17 -8.56
N GLU A 256 13.08 -24.31 -9.19
CA GLU A 256 13.77 -25.60 -9.31
C GLU A 256 14.33 -26.08 -7.96
N GLU A 257 13.74 -27.14 -7.41
CA GLU A 257 14.05 -27.67 -6.09
C GLU A 257 15.45 -28.28 -5.96
N ARG A 258 16.07 -28.77 -7.05
CA ARG A 258 17.40 -29.41 -7.00
C ARG A 258 18.57 -28.42 -7.04
N GLN A 259 18.34 -27.20 -7.51
CA GLN A 259 19.35 -26.13 -7.53
C GLN A 259 19.32 -25.29 -6.24
N VAL A 260 18.55 -25.71 -5.23
CA VAL A 260 18.39 -24.99 -3.97
C VAL A 260 19.62 -25.18 -3.09
N ASN A 261 20.67 -24.42 -3.38
CA ASN A 261 21.75 -24.19 -2.43
C ASN A 261 21.44 -22.92 -1.62
N ASN A 262 21.14 -23.07 -0.32
CA ASN A 262 20.86 -21.90 0.53
C ASN A 262 22.09 -21.01 0.68
N PHE A 263 23.29 -21.60 0.73
CA PHE A 263 24.53 -20.85 0.84
C PHE A 263 24.79 -19.98 -0.40
N GLU A 264 24.49 -20.48 -1.60
CA GLU A 264 24.56 -19.66 -2.82
C GLU A 264 23.54 -18.52 -2.78
N TYR A 265 22.30 -18.79 -2.36
CA TYR A 265 21.26 -17.78 -2.30
C TYR A 265 21.58 -16.65 -1.31
N GLU A 266 22.13 -16.96 -0.13
CA GLU A 266 22.55 -15.99 0.89
C GLU A 266 23.62 -15.00 0.38
N ASN A 267 24.38 -15.38 -0.63
CA ASN A 267 25.37 -14.50 -1.26
C ASN A 267 24.80 -13.66 -2.42
N THR A 268 23.56 -13.91 -2.85
CA THR A 268 22.94 -13.17 -3.96
C THR A 268 22.52 -11.76 -3.56
N ILE A 269 22.40 -10.87 -4.55
CA ILE A 269 21.81 -9.53 -4.36
C ILE A 269 20.42 -9.59 -3.71
N TYR A 270 19.65 -10.65 -3.94
CA TYR A 270 18.29 -10.79 -3.41
C TYR A 270 18.26 -10.91 -1.89
N ASP A 271 19.12 -11.74 -1.33
CA ASP A 271 19.20 -11.91 0.11
C ASP A 271 19.83 -10.69 0.79
N ARG A 272 20.90 -10.15 0.18
CA ARG A 272 21.62 -8.97 0.65
C ARG A 272 20.73 -7.72 0.70
N VAL A 273 19.88 -7.50 -0.31
CA VAL A 273 18.89 -6.39 -0.33
C VAL A 273 17.82 -6.59 0.75
N VAL A 274 17.36 -7.82 1.00
CA VAL A 274 16.33 -8.09 2.02
C VAL A 274 16.85 -7.77 3.42
N HIS A 275 18.08 -8.18 3.71
CA HIS A 275 18.73 -7.98 5.00
C HIS A 275 19.42 -6.62 5.13
N LYS A 276 19.57 -5.87 4.02
CA LYS A 276 20.39 -4.66 3.90
C LYS A 276 21.81 -4.85 4.43
N ASP A 277 22.35 -6.03 4.21
CA ASP A 277 23.69 -6.43 4.63
C ASP A 277 24.53 -6.63 3.39
N PHE A 278 25.58 -5.81 3.25
CA PHE A 278 26.53 -5.87 2.13
C PHE A 278 27.97 -6.02 2.63
N ASP A 279 28.15 -6.40 3.89
CA ASP A 279 29.48 -6.61 4.46
C ASP A 279 30.16 -7.77 3.75
N ASP A 280 31.44 -7.57 3.43
CA ASP A 280 32.29 -8.49 2.69
C ASP A 280 31.66 -8.96 1.35
N TRP A 281 30.84 -8.12 0.71
CA TRP A 281 30.21 -8.49 -0.56
C TRP A 281 31.21 -8.49 -1.72
N GLU A 282 31.56 -9.68 -2.19
CA GLU A 282 32.35 -9.87 -3.39
C GLU A 282 31.49 -9.89 -4.66
N GLU A 283 32.09 -9.52 -5.79
CA GLU A 283 31.44 -9.55 -7.10
C GLU A 283 31.11 -11.00 -7.51
N LEU A 284 29.84 -11.39 -7.42
CA LEU A 284 29.38 -12.69 -7.92
C LEU A 284 29.55 -12.78 -9.44
N LEU A 285 30.33 -13.76 -9.88
CA LEU A 285 30.41 -14.14 -11.28
C LEU A 285 29.25 -15.07 -11.61
N ALA A 286 28.48 -14.71 -12.62
CA ALA A 286 27.42 -15.54 -13.18
C ALA A 286 27.88 -16.22 -14.46
N TYR A 287 27.45 -17.45 -14.65
CA TYR A 287 27.73 -18.23 -15.85
C TYR A 287 26.47 -18.94 -16.34
N PHE A 288 26.36 -19.07 -17.67
CA PHE A 288 25.38 -19.95 -18.29
C PHE A 288 25.89 -21.39 -18.29
N ASN A 289 25.44 -22.22 -17.34
CA ASN A 289 25.84 -23.62 -17.38
C ASN A 289 25.20 -24.34 -18.59
N VAL A 290 26.03 -25.02 -19.39
CA VAL A 290 25.64 -25.80 -20.57
C VAL A 290 25.83 -27.31 -20.34
N GLU A 291 26.46 -27.70 -19.22
CA GLU A 291 26.90 -29.08 -19.05
C GLU A 291 25.75 -30.05 -18.73
N PRO A 292 25.55 -31.10 -19.58
CA PRO A 292 24.58 -32.16 -19.32
C PRO A 292 24.81 -32.92 -18.01
N THR A 293 26.05 -32.91 -17.53
CA THR A 293 26.48 -33.54 -16.28
C THR A 293 25.91 -32.85 -15.03
N PHE A 294 25.64 -31.54 -15.08
CA PHE A 294 24.86 -30.84 -14.05
C PHE A 294 23.36 -30.80 -14.39
N MET A 295 22.98 -31.10 -15.63
CA MET A 295 21.58 -31.35 -16.06
C MET A 295 21.03 -32.73 -15.62
N MET A 296 21.56 -33.35 -14.56
CA MET A 296 20.92 -34.54 -13.95
C MET A 296 19.70 -34.18 -13.10
N ALA A 297 18.90 -33.23 -13.56
CA ALA A 297 17.52 -33.10 -13.13
C ALA A 297 16.64 -33.79 -14.18
N GLU A 298 16.67 -35.13 -14.22
CA GLU A 298 15.73 -35.99 -14.98
C GLU A 298 14.23 -35.76 -14.60
N VAL A 299 13.95 -34.68 -13.86
CA VAL A 299 12.67 -34.33 -13.24
C VAL A 299 12.36 -32.82 -13.36
N SER A 300 13.20 -32.00 -14.02
CA SER A 300 12.86 -30.59 -14.21
C SER A 300 11.76 -30.40 -15.26
N ILE A 301 10.97 -29.34 -15.14
CA ILE A 301 9.95 -29.02 -16.15
C ILE A 301 10.57 -28.76 -17.53
N PHE A 302 11.79 -28.21 -17.58
CA PHE A 302 12.48 -27.91 -18.83
C PHE A 302 12.95 -29.19 -19.54
N ASP A 303 13.44 -30.17 -18.78
CA ASP A 303 13.83 -31.47 -19.32
C ASP A 303 12.62 -32.31 -19.75
N TYR A 304 11.51 -32.25 -19.00
CA TYR A 304 10.23 -32.88 -19.39
C TYR A 304 9.79 -32.46 -20.80
N TYR A 305 9.92 -31.16 -21.12
CA TYR A 305 9.62 -30.64 -22.46
C TYR A 305 10.80 -30.75 -23.46
N ARG A 306 11.95 -31.26 -23.02
CA ARG A 306 13.19 -31.41 -23.80
C ARG A 306 13.66 -30.10 -24.45
N ASP A 307 13.44 -28.96 -23.80
CA ASP A 307 13.85 -27.65 -24.32
C ASP A 307 15.29 -27.33 -23.92
N ARG A 308 16.23 -27.83 -24.74
CA ARG A 308 17.69 -27.68 -24.53
C ARG A 308 18.21 -26.25 -24.65
N ARG A 309 17.36 -25.31 -25.06
CA ARG A 309 17.73 -23.89 -25.14
C ARG A 309 17.75 -23.25 -23.75
N ILE A 310 17.05 -23.84 -22.78
CA ILE A 310 16.98 -23.31 -21.41
C ILE A 310 18.23 -23.74 -20.64
N LYS A 311 18.93 -22.75 -20.10
CA LYS A 311 20.19 -22.86 -19.37
C LYS A 311 20.02 -22.28 -17.98
N TYR A 312 20.51 -23.00 -16.98
CA TYR A 312 20.47 -22.54 -15.60
C TYR A 312 21.60 -21.55 -15.34
N MET A 313 21.26 -20.47 -14.63
CA MET A 313 22.22 -19.59 -13.99
C MET A 313 22.97 -20.35 -12.90
N GLN A 314 24.30 -20.28 -12.91
CA GLN A 314 25.12 -20.71 -11.79
C GLN A 314 26.05 -19.59 -11.34
N PHE A 315 26.22 -19.48 -10.02
CA PHE A 315 27.06 -18.48 -9.38
C PHE A 315 28.39 -19.10 -8.95
N PHE A 316 29.48 -18.35 -9.12
CA PHE A 316 30.81 -18.72 -8.67
C PHE A 316 31.45 -17.55 -7.92
N ASP A 317 32.20 -17.90 -6.89
CA ASP A 317 33.00 -17.02 -6.02
C ASP A 317 34.45 -16.84 -6.52
N TYR A 318 34.85 -17.52 -7.59
CA TYR A 318 36.15 -17.34 -8.22
C TYR A 318 36.08 -17.42 -9.75
N PRO A 319 36.97 -16.72 -10.47
CA PRO A 319 37.07 -16.83 -11.92
C PRO A 319 37.58 -18.24 -12.29
N LEU A 320 36.71 -19.03 -12.92
CA LEU A 320 37.04 -20.34 -13.49
C LEU A 320 37.89 -20.19 -14.77
N GLY A 321 39.16 -19.81 -14.59
CA GLY A 321 40.22 -19.85 -15.61
C GLY A 321 40.02 -18.95 -16.85
N PRO A 322 41.10 -18.71 -17.62
CA PRO A 322 41.08 -17.77 -18.76
C PRO A 322 40.42 -18.31 -20.05
N PHE A 323 39.64 -19.41 -19.97
CA PHE A 323 39.19 -20.15 -21.17
C PHE A 323 37.67 -20.27 -21.34
N ASN A 324 36.85 -19.62 -20.50
CA ASN A 324 35.39 -19.64 -20.68
C ASN A 324 34.86 -18.23 -20.96
N ASP A 325 34.66 -17.90 -22.24
CA ASP A 325 34.07 -16.62 -22.69
C ASP A 325 32.57 -16.48 -22.36
N SER A 326 31.97 -17.41 -21.58
CA SER A 326 30.53 -17.42 -21.28
C SER A 326 30.17 -16.95 -19.87
N TYR A 327 31.12 -16.37 -19.11
CA TYR A 327 30.84 -15.67 -17.85
C TYR A 327 30.38 -14.24 -18.12
N TYR A 328 29.48 -13.75 -17.28
CA TYR A 328 29.11 -12.35 -17.22
C TYR A 328 28.99 -11.90 -15.78
N LYS A 329 29.22 -10.61 -15.58
CA LYS A 329 29.02 -9.98 -14.28
C LYS A 329 27.53 -9.90 -14.04
N TYR A 330 27.06 -10.59 -13.00
CA TYR A 330 25.64 -10.65 -12.68
C TYR A 330 25.11 -9.28 -12.26
N ILE A 331 25.95 -8.55 -11.50
CA ILE A 331 25.71 -7.20 -10.99
C ILE A 331 26.71 -6.25 -11.64
N SER A 332 26.27 -5.00 -11.90
CA SER A 332 27.15 -3.99 -12.46
C SER A 332 28.24 -3.58 -11.46
N LYS A 333 29.47 -3.35 -11.94
CA LYS A 333 30.57 -2.86 -11.09
C LYS A 333 30.23 -1.52 -10.43
N ASP A 334 29.50 -0.67 -11.13
CA ASP A 334 29.14 0.64 -10.59
C ASP A 334 28.10 0.51 -9.46
N PHE A 335 27.22 -0.49 -9.49
CA PHE A 335 26.31 -0.76 -8.37
C PHE A 335 27.08 -1.22 -7.12
N LEU A 336 28.05 -2.12 -7.31
CA LEU A 336 28.91 -2.59 -6.23
C LEU A 336 29.70 -1.44 -5.61
N HIS A 337 30.39 -0.65 -6.43
CA HIS A 337 31.13 0.52 -5.98
C HIS A 337 30.20 1.57 -5.36
N ALA A 338 28.98 1.76 -5.87
CA ALA A 338 28.02 2.67 -5.25
C ALA A 338 27.69 2.24 -3.83
N ILE A 339 27.47 0.94 -3.58
CA ILE A 339 27.25 0.42 -2.23
C ILE A 339 28.51 0.55 -1.36
N GLU A 340 29.67 0.11 -1.85
CA GLU A 340 30.94 0.13 -1.10
C GLU A 340 31.36 1.55 -0.69
N TYR A 341 31.24 2.52 -1.60
CA TYR A 341 31.63 3.91 -1.37
C TYR A 341 30.47 4.81 -0.91
N HIS A 342 29.26 4.26 -0.77
CA HIS A 342 28.02 5.01 -0.53
C HIS A 342 27.82 6.18 -1.52
N ASP A 343 28.20 5.99 -2.78
CA ASP A 343 28.20 7.04 -3.80
C ASP A 343 27.10 6.82 -4.86
N SER A 344 26.00 7.56 -4.69
CA SER A 344 24.88 7.55 -5.64
C SER A 344 25.22 8.09 -7.04
N THR A 345 26.32 8.83 -7.20
CA THR A 345 26.68 9.45 -8.48
C THR A 345 27.13 8.44 -9.54
N LEU A 346 27.60 7.26 -9.09
CA LEU A 346 27.95 6.12 -9.94
C LEU A 346 26.72 5.49 -10.60
N LEU A 347 25.53 5.73 -10.04
CA LEU A 347 24.24 5.24 -10.52
C LEU A 347 23.35 6.44 -10.89
N PRO A 348 23.64 7.17 -11.99
CA PRO A 348 22.85 8.32 -12.35
C PRO A 348 21.38 7.91 -12.57
N PRO A 349 20.42 8.53 -11.87
CA PRO A 349 19.03 8.05 -11.81
C PRO A 349 18.27 8.22 -13.14
N LYS A 350 18.89 8.89 -14.12
CA LYS A 350 18.38 8.99 -15.49
C LYS A 350 18.86 7.85 -16.39
N ASP A 351 19.99 7.24 -16.11
CA ASP A 351 20.54 6.19 -16.98
C ASP A 351 20.32 4.81 -16.35
N ARG A 352 20.41 4.73 -15.02
CA ARG A 352 20.22 3.50 -14.23
C ARG A 352 19.17 3.65 -13.15
N PRO A 353 17.90 3.93 -13.53
CA PRO A 353 16.83 4.22 -12.57
C PRO A 353 16.55 3.05 -11.61
N TRP A 354 16.69 1.80 -12.07
CA TRP A 354 16.37 0.61 -11.28
C TRP A 354 17.45 0.32 -10.25
N GLU A 355 18.71 0.30 -10.70
CA GLU A 355 19.87 0.17 -9.83
C GLU A 355 19.91 1.30 -8.80
N HIS A 356 19.69 2.55 -9.22
CA HIS A 356 19.65 3.70 -8.32
C HIS A 356 18.55 3.56 -7.26
N PHE A 357 17.33 3.16 -7.64
CA PHE A 357 16.23 3.01 -6.69
C PHE A 357 16.52 1.94 -5.63
N VAL A 358 17.09 0.80 -6.05
CA VAL A 358 17.50 -0.27 -5.12
C VAL A 358 18.66 0.18 -4.24
N PHE A 359 19.65 0.89 -4.79
CA PHE A 359 20.75 1.49 -4.01
C PHE A 359 20.21 2.42 -2.91
N MET A 360 19.28 3.31 -3.25
CA MET A 360 18.66 4.22 -2.28
C MET A 360 17.89 3.46 -1.20
N TYR A 361 17.26 2.33 -1.54
CA TYR A 361 16.59 1.48 -0.57
C TYR A 361 17.59 0.82 0.40
N CYS A 362 18.71 0.34 -0.13
CA CYS A 362 19.75 -0.35 0.66
C CYS A 362 20.46 0.60 1.62
N THR A 363 20.72 1.84 1.21
CA THR A 363 21.51 2.81 1.97
C THR A 363 20.71 3.70 2.90
N THR A 364 19.38 3.69 2.80
CA THR A 364 18.52 4.51 3.67
C THR A 364 17.98 3.72 4.86
N ASP A 365 18.05 4.33 6.05
CA ASP A 365 17.33 3.85 7.23
C ASP A 365 15.84 4.17 7.15
N ASN A 366 15.47 5.27 6.48
CA ASN A 366 14.09 5.70 6.32
C ASN A 366 13.58 5.45 4.90
N VAL A 367 12.78 4.41 4.72
CA VAL A 367 12.27 4.00 3.40
C VAL A 367 11.41 5.10 2.76
N LEU A 368 10.76 5.97 3.54
CA LEU A 368 9.99 7.11 3.02
C LEU A 368 10.81 8.05 2.13
N SER A 369 12.14 8.08 2.29
CA SER A 369 13.02 8.87 1.43
C SER A 369 12.98 8.45 -0.04
N LEU A 370 12.57 7.20 -0.32
CA LEU A 370 12.39 6.67 -1.68
C LEU A 370 11.32 7.39 -2.50
N THR A 371 10.37 8.06 -1.83
CA THR A 371 9.28 8.80 -2.49
C THR A 371 9.80 9.83 -3.49
N LYS A 372 10.98 10.40 -3.22
CA LYS A 372 11.67 11.38 -4.08
C LYS A 372 12.09 10.82 -5.43
N TRP A 373 12.24 9.49 -5.54
CA TRP A 373 12.76 8.81 -6.72
C TRP A 373 11.68 8.07 -7.52
N LEU A 374 10.40 8.16 -7.09
CA LEU A 374 9.29 7.50 -7.78
C LEU A 374 9.14 7.98 -9.22
N ASP A 375 9.38 9.27 -9.49
CA ASP A 375 9.31 9.84 -10.85
C ASP A 375 10.29 9.19 -11.82
N ASN A 376 11.44 8.71 -11.33
CA ASN A 376 12.47 8.06 -12.15
C ASN A 376 12.04 6.68 -12.66
N ILE A 377 11.16 6.00 -11.93
CA ILE A 377 10.70 4.64 -12.24
C ILE A 377 9.28 4.59 -12.84
N ASP A 378 8.41 5.55 -12.49
CA ASP A 378 7.00 5.62 -12.90
C ASP A 378 6.82 5.80 -14.42
N ARG A 379 7.60 6.71 -15.02
CA ARG A 379 7.38 7.15 -16.41
C ARG A 379 8.24 6.44 -17.44
N ARG A 380 9.03 5.45 -17.04
CA ARG A 380 10.00 4.82 -17.93
C ARG A 380 9.47 3.53 -18.53
N ARG A 381 9.62 3.42 -19.84
CA ARG A 381 9.56 2.11 -20.50
C ARG A 381 10.73 1.29 -19.98
N PHE A 382 10.45 0.21 -19.26
CA PHE A 382 11.49 -0.72 -18.84
C PHE A 382 11.84 -1.64 -20.04
N PRO A 383 13.09 -1.60 -20.55
CA PRO A 383 13.51 -2.39 -21.70
C PRO A 383 13.58 -3.89 -21.38
N TYR A 384 13.64 -4.73 -22.41
CA TYR A 384 13.98 -6.14 -22.25
C TYR A 384 15.51 -6.28 -22.12
N SER A 385 16.03 -6.30 -20.89
CA SER A 385 17.46 -6.42 -20.61
C SER A 385 17.71 -7.33 -19.40
N LEU A 386 18.97 -7.71 -19.20
CA LEU A 386 19.40 -8.43 -18.01
C LEU A 386 19.20 -7.59 -16.74
N GLU A 387 19.52 -6.29 -16.80
CA GLU A 387 19.31 -5.33 -15.70
C GLU A 387 17.85 -5.36 -15.23
N THR A 388 16.89 -5.20 -16.14
CA THR A 388 15.46 -5.21 -15.77
C THR A 388 14.97 -6.58 -15.37
N PHE A 389 15.57 -7.67 -15.87
CA PHE A 389 15.27 -9.02 -15.40
C PHE A 389 15.66 -9.20 -13.92
N VAL A 390 16.81 -8.66 -13.52
CA VAL A 390 17.39 -8.80 -12.17
C VAL A 390 16.81 -7.79 -11.17
N PHE A 391 16.74 -6.50 -11.53
CA PHE A 391 16.44 -5.42 -10.58
C PHE A 391 14.95 -5.11 -10.41
N ILE A 392 14.07 -5.40 -11.39
CA ILE A 392 12.64 -5.10 -11.22
C ILE A 392 12.01 -5.85 -10.03
N PRO A 393 12.29 -7.15 -9.78
CA PRO A 393 11.85 -7.81 -8.55
C PRO A 393 12.29 -7.07 -7.27
N LEU A 394 13.53 -6.57 -7.22
CA LEU A 394 14.07 -5.81 -6.09
C LEU A 394 13.37 -4.46 -5.92
N VAL A 395 13.08 -3.77 -7.03
CA VAL A 395 12.30 -2.52 -7.03
C VAL A 395 10.88 -2.78 -6.50
N LEU A 396 10.21 -3.84 -6.97
CA LEU A 396 8.89 -4.23 -6.48
C LEU A 396 8.92 -4.51 -4.97
N TYR A 397 9.92 -5.26 -4.50
CA TYR A 397 10.12 -5.50 -3.07
C TYR A 397 10.27 -4.17 -2.29
N SER A 398 11.12 -3.27 -2.77
CA SER A 398 11.38 -1.97 -2.14
C SER A 398 10.10 -1.10 -2.08
N LEU A 399 9.31 -1.06 -3.16
CA LEU A 399 8.02 -0.37 -3.20
C LEU A 399 7.01 -0.98 -2.22
N ARG A 400 7.03 -2.31 -2.05
CA ARG A 400 6.17 -2.98 -1.07
C ARG A 400 6.54 -2.60 0.35
N GLN A 401 7.84 -2.53 0.67
CA GLN A 401 8.30 -2.08 1.98
C GLN A 401 7.94 -0.61 2.23
N LEU A 402 8.01 0.24 1.21
CA LEU A 402 7.54 1.62 1.28
C LEU A 402 6.04 1.72 1.61
N ILE A 403 5.19 0.92 0.94
CA ILE A 403 3.74 0.86 1.24
C ILE A 403 3.50 0.36 2.67
N ASN A 404 4.22 -0.67 3.11
CA ASN A 404 4.09 -1.21 4.45
C ASN A 404 4.49 -0.18 5.52
N GLN A 405 5.57 0.57 5.31
CA GLN A 405 5.98 1.64 6.22
C GLN A 405 4.95 2.76 6.27
N LEU A 406 4.44 3.24 5.12
CA LEU A 406 3.34 4.24 5.10
C LEU A 406 2.09 3.75 5.85
N THR A 407 1.78 2.46 5.72
CA THR A 407 0.65 1.84 6.45
C THR A 407 0.93 1.75 7.95
N ASN A 408 2.16 1.53 8.38
CA ASN A 408 2.53 1.50 9.79
C ASN A 408 2.67 2.90 10.41
N ASP A 409 3.17 3.88 9.65
CA ASP A 409 3.29 5.27 10.10
C ASP A 409 1.91 5.94 10.22
N SER A 410 0.98 5.59 9.32
CA SER A 410 -0.42 5.94 9.53
C SER A 410 -0.94 5.34 10.84
N LYS A 411 -0.67 4.06 11.16
CA LYS A 411 -1.00 3.42 12.47
C LYS A 411 -0.34 4.09 13.67
N ALA A 412 0.88 4.59 13.55
CA ALA A 412 1.58 5.27 14.64
C ALA A 412 1.06 6.70 14.84
N SER A 413 0.82 7.43 13.76
CA SER A 413 0.21 8.76 13.81
C SER A 413 -1.23 8.70 14.31
N SER A 414 -1.97 7.63 14.01
CA SER A 414 -3.28 7.41 14.62
C SER A 414 -3.21 7.03 16.09
N THR A 415 -2.17 6.37 16.61
CA THR A 415 -2.09 6.14 18.08
C THR A 415 -1.89 7.45 18.83
N THR A 416 -1.20 8.41 18.21
CA THR A 416 -1.17 9.79 18.71
C THR A 416 -2.48 10.53 18.48
N MET A 417 -3.22 10.27 17.40
CA MET A 417 -4.57 10.82 17.21
C MET A 417 -5.62 10.13 18.11
N ASP A 418 -5.46 8.87 18.47
CA ASP A 418 -6.30 8.06 19.36
C ASP A 418 -6.22 8.69 20.74
N ASP A 419 -5.03 9.06 21.18
CA ASP A 419 -4.84 9.85 22.40
C ASP A 419 -5.45 11.27 22.33
N HIS A 420 -5.94 11.72 21.17
CA HIS A 420 -6.42 13.09 20.93
C HIS A 420 -7.88 13.18 20.44
N LEU A 421 -8.42 12.12 19.86
CA LEU A 421 -9.81 11.90 19.45
C LEU A 421 -10.53 10.94 20.42
N LEU A 422 -9.81 10.07 21.15
CA LEU A 422 -10.39 9.16 22.17
C LEU A 422 -10.26 9.68 23.61
N LYS A 423 -9.53 10.78 23.88
CA LYS A 423 -9.42 11.32 25.25
C LYS A 423 -10.56 12.28 25.59
N LYS A 424 -11.53 11.75 26.34
CA LYS A 424 -11.99 12.37 27.59
C LYS A 424 -12.59 11.30 28.52
N ASN A 425 -11.73 10.74 29.36
CA ASN A 425 -12.12 10.29 30.70
C ASN A 425 -11.03 10.78 31.64
N ASP A 426 -11.19 12.04 32.05
CA ASP A 426 -11.14 12.49 33.44
C ASP A 426 -12.01 13.76 33.57
#